data_AF-A0A7K6ZBE8-F1
#
_entry.id   AF-A0A7K6ZBE8-F1
#
_cell.length_a   1.000
_cell.length_b   1.000
_cell.length_c   1.000
_cell.angle_alpha   90.00
_cell.angle_beta   90.00
_cell.angle_gamma   90.00
#
_symmetry.space_group_name_H-M   'P 1'
#
loop_
_entity.id
_entity.type
_entity.pdbx_description
1 polymer ?
#
loop_
_entity_poly.entity_id
_entity_poly.type
_entity_poly.pdbx_seq_one_letter_code
_entity_poly.pdbx_strand_id
1 'polypeptide(L)'
;MCLRVYLNGDGTGRGTHLSLFFVVMKGPNDALLRWPFNQKVTLMLLDQNNREHIIDAFRPDVTSSSFQRPITEMNIASGCPLFCPVSVMEAKNSYVRDDAIFIKAIVDLTGL
;
A
#
# COMPACT_ATOMS: atom_id res chain seq x y z
N MET A 1 6.84 8.61 4.21
CA MET A 1 6.14 7.41 3.69
C MET A 1 5.27 7.86 2.52
N CYS A 2 5.10 7.01 1.50
CA CYS A 2 4.11 7.21 0.44
C CYS A 2 3.54 5.88 -0.03
N LEU A 3 2.57 5.94 -0.96
CA LEU A 3 2.01 4.77 -1.63
C LEU A 3 2.39 4.81 -3.11
N ARG A 4 2.50 3.62 -3.73
CA ARG A 4 2.68 3.45 -5.16
C ARG A 4 1.61 2.51 -5.69
N VAL A 5 0.93 2.93 -6.76
CA VAL A 5 -0.21 2.18 -7.34
C VAL A 5 0.06 1.91 -8.81
N TYR A 6 -0.26 0.70 -9.25
CA TYR A 6 -0.28 0.31 -10.66
C TYR A 6 -1.70 -0.12 -11.01
N LEU A 7 -2.43 0.75 -11.73
CA LEU A 7 -3.84 0.51 -12.06
C LEU A 7 -4.04 -0.73 -12.94
N ASN A 8 -3.06 -1.04 -13.80
CA ASN A 8 -3.05 -2.25 -14.63
C ASN A 8 -2.02 -3.31 -14.15
N GLY A 9 -1.69 -3.26 -12.87
CA GLY A 9 -0.88 -4.26 -12.19
C GLY A 9 0.63 -4.19 -12.44
N ASP A 10 1.37 -4.82 -11.53
CA ASP A 10 2.82 -5.01 -11.55
C ASP A 10 3.18 -6.44 -11.11
N GLY A 11 4.34 -6.93 -11.53
CA GLY A 11 4.83 -8.27 -11.18
C GLY A 11 3.84 -9.39 -11.53
N THR A 12 3.48 -10.20 -10.53
CA THR A 12 2.55 -11.33 -10.70
C THR A 12 1.11 -10.90 -10.98
N GLY A 13 0.75 -9.65 -10.69
CA GLY A 13 -0.59 -9.09 -10.94
C GLY A 13 -0.72 -8.30 -12.24
N ARG A 14 0.35 -8.21 -13.04
CA ARG A 14 0.36 -7.43 -14.27
C ARG A 14 -0.79 -7.82 -15.21
N GLY A 15 -1.57 -6.83 -15.63
CA GLY A 15 -2.70 -7.00 -16.55
C GLY A 15 -3.94 -7.67 -15.95
N THR A 16 -3.91 -8.06 -14.68
CA THR A 16 -5.01 -8.83 -14.05
C THR A 16 -5.51 -8.22 -12.75
N HIS A 17 -4.66 -7.50 -12.03
CA HIS A 17 -4.97 -6.87 -10.75
C HIS A 17 -4.48 -5.43 -10.73
N LEU A 18 -5.16 -4.57 -9.98
CA LEU A 18 -4.56 -3.36 -9.44
C LEU A 18 -3.54 -3.80 -8.38
N SER A 19 -2.31 -3.29 -8.47
CA SER A 19 -1.25 -3.54 -7.50
C SER A 19 -1.02 -2.31 -6.63
N LEU A 20 -0.92 -2.51 -5.31
CA LEU A 20 -0.81 -1.44 -4.33
C LEU A 20 0.37 -1.69 -3.39
N PHE A 21 1.27 -0.71 -3.28
CA PHE A 21 2.49 -0.82 -2.51
C PHE A 21 2.67 0.33 -1.53
N PHE A 22 3.30 0.02 -0.41
CA PHE A 22 3.77 0.96 0.60
C PHE A 22 5.27 1.23 0.42
N VAL A 23 5.66 2.48 0.67
CA VAL A 23 7.04 2.94 0.52
C VAL A 23 7.47 3.70 1.76
N VAL A 24 8.55 3.22 2.39
CA VAL A 24 9.30 4.00 3.36
C VAL A 24 10.14 5.03 2.60
N MET A 25 10.00 6.30 2.97
CA MET A 25 10.75 7.41 2.38
C MET A 25 11.72 7.96 3.40
N LYS A 26 12.82 8.54 2.91
CA LYS A 26 13.74 9.30 3.73
C LYS A 26 13.02 10.48 4.36
N GLY A 27 13.03 10.56 5.68
CA GLY A 27 12.46 11.63 6.47
C GLY A 27 13.54 12.53 7.07
N PRO A 28 13.22 13.81 7.35
CA PRO A 28 14.17 14.74 7.98
C PRO A 28 14.56 14.32 9.40
N ASN A 29 13.73 13.51 10.07
CA ASN A 29 13.92 13.08 11.46
C ASN A 29 14.38 11.61 11.58
N ASP A 30 14.80 10.96 10.49
CA ASP A 30 15.13 9.52 10.48
C ASP A 30 16.25 9.14 11.45
N ALA A 31 17.12 10.09 11.82
CA ALA A 31 18.18 9.89 12.80
C ALA A 31 17.65 9.70 14.24
N LEU A 32 16.42 10.12 14.52
CA LEU A 32 15.77 10.03 15.83
C LEU A 32 14.81 8.85 15.94
N LEU A 33 14.47 8.21 14.81
CA LEU A 33 13.51 7.11 14.75
C LEU A 33 14.21 5.75 14.90
N ARG A 34 13.45 4.77 15.40
CA ARG A 34 13.90 3.38 15.50
C ARG A 34 13.83 2.70 14.13
N TRP A 35 14.80 1.83 13.86
CA TRP A 35 14.91 1.06 12.62
C TRP A 35 15.22 -0.41 12.91
N PRO A 36 14.78 -1.36 12.06
CA PRO A 36 13.96 -1.16 10.86
C PRO A 36 12.51 -0.76 11.17
N PHE A 37 11.78 -0.26 10.17
CA PHE A 37 10.36 0.04 10.26
C PHE A 37 9.58 -1.24 10.57
N ASN A 38 8.81 -1.27 11.66
CA ASN A 38 8.14 -2.47 12.16
C ASN A 38 6.68 -2.24 12.56
N GLN A 39 6.03 -1.23 11.97
CA GLN A 39 4.61 -0.97 12.21
C GLN A 39 3.74 -1.76 11.24
N LYS A 40 2.65 -2.37 11.72
CA LYS A 40 1.66 -3.02 10.84
C LYS A 40 1.09 -1.98 9.86
N VAL A 41 1.04 -2.33 8.59
CA VAL A 41 0.46 -1.50 7.52
C VAL A 41 -0.81 -2.18 7.02
N THR A 42 -1.90 -1.42 6.96
CA THR A 42 -3.16 -1.82 6.35
C THR A 42 -3.43 -0.93 5.14
N LEU A 43 -3.73 -1.54 4.00
CA LEU A 43 -4.01 -0.90 2.72
C LEU A 43 -5.45 -1.21 2.32
N MET A 44 -6.16 -0.22 1.77
CA MET A 44 -7.58 -0.35 1.46
C MET A 44 -7.93 0.33 0.13
N LEU A 45 -8.78 -0.31 -0.66
CA LEU A 45 -9.60 0.33 -1.68
C LEU A 45 -11.00 0.53 -1.10
N LEU A 46 -11.42 1.78 -0.96
CA LEU A 46 -12.70 2.10 -0.33
C LEU A 46 -13.85 1.90 -1.31
N ASP A 47 -14.76 1.01 -0.94
CA ASP A 47 -16.12 1.02 -1.45
C ASP A 47 -16.85 2.33 -1.07
N GLN A 48 -17.27 3.08 -2.09
CA GLN A 48 -17.96 4.37 -1.96
C GLN A 48 -19.44 4.25 -1.57
N ASN A 49 -19.95 3.02 -1.38
CA ASN A 49 -21.20 2.73 -0.67
C ASN A 49 -20.99 2.33 0.80
N ASN A 50 -19.74 2.26 1.25
CA ASN A 50 -19.37 1.90 2.62
C ASN A 50 -19.94 0.54 3.07
N ARG A 51 -20.04 -0.44 2.16
CA ARG A 51 -20.51 -1.80 2.45
C ARG A 51 -19.32 -2.74 2.67
N GLU A 52 -18.43 -2.84 1.69
CA GLU A 52 -17.33 -3.80 1.71
C GLU A 52 -16.08 -3.19 1.08
N HIS A 53 -15.16 -2.72 1.92
CA HIS A 53 -13.86 -2.27 1.43
C HIS A 53 -12.97 -3.48 1.10
N ILE A 54 -12.15 -3.36 0.06
CA ILE A 54 -11.06 -4.32 -0.17
C ILE A 54 -9.92 -3.93 0.75
N ILE A 55 -9.47 -4.86 1.59
CA ILE A 55 -8.50 -4.62 2.65
C ILE A 55 -7.42 -5.68 2.57
N ASP A 56 -6.16 -5.26 2.63
CA ASP A 56 -5.04 -6.15 2.89
C ASP A 56 -4.13 -5.51 3.94
N ALA A 57 -3.45 -6.33 4.74
CA ALA A 57 -2.57 -5.85 5.79
C ALA A 57 -1.37 -6.77 5.97
N PHE A 58 -0.21 -6.17 6.21
CA PHE A 58 1.02 -6.92 6.47
C PHE A 58 1.79 -6.33 7.64
N ARG A 59 2.63 -7.18 8.25
CA ARG A 59 3.70 -6.74 9.14
C ARG A 59 5.00 -6.68 8.33
N PRO A 60 5.78 -5.60 8.44
CA PRO A 60 7.06 -5.49 7.76
C PRO A 60 7.98 -6.68 8.05
N ASP A 61 8.61 -7.22 7.01
CA ASP A 61 9.73 -8.14 7.18
C ASP A 61 10.99 -7.34 7.54
N VAL A 62 11.42 -7.45 8.80
CA VAL A 62 12.58 -6.72 9.34
C VAL A 62 13.90 -7.05 8.63
N THR A 63 13.96 -8.14 7.86
CA THR A 63 15.14 -8.50 7.05
C THR A 63 15.12 -7.88 5.66
N SER A 64 13.96 -7.40 5.19
CA SER A 64 13.81 -6.79 3.88
C SER A 64 14.44 -5.40 3.82
N SER A 65 15.08 -5.10 2.68
CA SER A 65 15.64 -3.78 2.39
C SER A 65 14.58 -2.68 2.30
N SER A 66 13.31 -3.02 2.01
CA SER A 66 12.21 -2.06 1.92
C SER A 66 11.97 -1.30 3.23
N PHE A 67 12.29 -1.91 4.38
CA PHE A 67 11.96 -1.39 5.71
C PHE A 67 13.18 -0.95 6.51
N GLN A 68 14.38 -1.03 5.93
CA GLN A 68 15.59 -0.49 6.56
C GLN A 68 15.58 1.04 6.53
N ARG A 69 16.47 1.66 7.32
CA ARG A 69 16.67 3.11 7.28
C ARG A 69 16.98 3.57 5.85
N PRO A 70 16.20 4.51 5.28
CA PRO A 70 16.41 4.97 3.91
C PRO A 70 17.78 5.59 3.69
N ILE A 71 18.45 5.16 2.63
CA ILE A 71 19.69 5.75 2.13
C ILE A 71 19.37 6.73 0.98
N THR A 72 18.43 6.32 0.12
CA THR A 72 17.84 7.11 -0.98
C THR A 72 16.51 7.74 -0.56
N GLU A 73 15.95 8.63 -1.40
CA GLU A 73 14.65 9.28 -1.13
C GLU A 73 13.50 8.29 -0.87
N MET A 74 13.52 7.15 -1.57
CA MET A 74 12.54 6.08 -1.43
C MET A 74 13.26 4.73 -1.37
N ASN A 75 12.83 3.86 -0.46
CA ASN A 75 13.20 2.45 -0.48
C ASN A 75 12.42 1.70 -1.57
N ILE A 76 12.79 0.43 -1.78
CA ILE A 76 12.03 -0.49 -2.65
C ILE A 76 10.61 -0.64 -2.09
N ALA A 77 9.61 -0.45 -2.95
CA ALA A 77 8.21 -0.58 -2.57
C ALA A 77 7.87 -2.02 -2.15
N SER A 78 7.04 -2.18 -1.11
CA SER A 78 6.58 -3.49 -0.62
C SER A 78 5.09 -3.44 -0.37
N GLY A 79 4.36 -4.49 -0.74
CA GLY A 79 2.90 -4.52 -0.69
C GLY A 79 2.32 -5.67 -1.50
N CYS A 80 1.20 -5.41 -2.18
CA CYS A 80 0.29 -6.42 -2.65
C CYS A 80 0.18 -6.38 -4.19
N PRO A 81 0.91 -7.23 -4.94
CA PRO A 81 0.80 -7.30 -6.39
C PRO A 81 -0.62 -7.70 -6.86
N LEU A 82 -1.31 -8.53 -6.08
CA LEU A 82 -2.64 -9.06 -6.37
C LEU A 82 -3.73 -8.39 -5.49
N PHE A 83 -3.68 -7.06 -5.33
CA PHE A 83 -4.51 -6.36 -4.35
C PHE A 83 -6.01 -6.35 -4.68
N CYS A 84 -6.37 -5.98 -5.91
CA CYS A 84 -7.77 -6.00 -6.37
C CYS A 84 -7.82 -6.50 -7.81
N PRO A 85 -8.59 -7.55 -8.16
CA PRO A 85 -8.77 -7.95 -9.55
C PRO A 85 -9.32 -6.78 -10.39
N VAL A 86 -8.76 -6.56 -11.58
CA VAL A 86 -9.23 -5.49 -12.48
C VAL A 86 -10.69 -5.72 -12.88
N SER A 87 -11.10 -6.98 -13.06
CA SER A 87 -12.48 -7.34 -13.39
C SER A 87 -13.51 -6.86 -12.34
N VAL A 88 -13.12 -6.75 -11.07
CA VAL A 88 -13.97 -6.20 -10.00
C VAL A 88 -14.19 -4.70 -10.20
N MET A 89 -13.19 -3.99 -10.73
CA MET A 89 -13.27 -2.55 -11.02
C MET A 89 -13.93 -2.23 -12.35
N GLU A 90 -13.91 -3.15 -13.32
CA GLU A 90 -14.56 -2.99 -14.63
C GLU A 90 -16.05 -3.37 -14.62
N ALA A 91 -16.45 -4.30 -13.76
CA ALA A 91 -17.85 -4.67 -13.58
C ALA A 91 -18.66 -3.53 -12.95
N LYS A 92 -19.99 -3.68 -12.89
CA LYS A 92 -20.83 -2.77 -12.09
C LYS A 92 -20.43 -2.88 -10.61
N ASN A 93 -19.72 -1.87 -10.12
CA ASN A 93 -19.15 -1.84 -8.79
C ASN A 93 -19.44 -0.52 -8.07
N SER A 94 -18.98 -0.41 -6.83
CA SER A 94 -19.09 0.81 -6.03
C SER A 94 -17.75 1.37 -5.57
N TYR A 95 -16.64 0.87 -6.13
CA TYR A 95 -15.28 1.36 -5.91
C TYR A 95 -14.95 2.56 -6.81
N VAL A 96 -15.45 2.55 -8.06
CA VAL A 96 -15.32 3.64 -9.03
C VAL A 96 -16.62 4.43 -9.11
N ARG A 97 -16.56 5.74 -8.87
CA ARG A 97 -17.68 6.68 -9.02
C ARG A 97 -17.11 8.02 -9.42
N ASP A 98 -17.80 8.72 -10.31
CA ASP A 98 -17.38 10.03 -10.82
C ASP A 98 -15.93 10.03 -11.33
N ASP A 99 -15.54 8.94 -12.01
CA ASP A 99 -14.19 8.69 -12.53
C ASP A 99 -13.08 8.76 -11.46
N ALA A 100 -13.42 8.42 -10.21
CA ALA A 100 -12.51 8.46 -9.07
C ALA A 100 -12.56 7.19 -8.22
N ILE A 101 -11.42 6.88 -7.60
CA ILE A 101 -11.25 5.85 -6.57
C ILE A 101 -10.61 6.45 -5.32
N PHE A 102 -10.79 5.79 -4.17
CA PHE A 102 -10.18 6.22 -2.91
C PHE A 102 -9.33 5.09 -2.32
N ILE A 103 -8.03 5.36 -2.19
CA ILE A 103 -7.08 4.47 -1.50
C ILE A 103 -6.83 5.01 -0.10
N LYS A 104 -6.89 4.13 0.90
CA LYS A 104 -6.59 4.45 2.30
C LYS A 104 -5.45 3.57 2.79
N ALA A 105 -4.51 4.16 3.51
CA ALA A 105 -3.51 3.44 4.27
C ALA A 105 -3.63 3.78 5.75
N ILE A 106 -3.44 2.78 6.60
CA ILE A 106 -3.40 2.91 8.05
C ILE A 106 -2.10 2.28 8.52
N VAL A 107 -1.29 3.06 9.24
CA VAL A 107 -0.07 2.58 9.89
C VAL A 107 -0.35 2.51 11.38
N ASP A 108 -0.18 1.33 11.96
CA ASP A 108 -0.32 1.11 13.40
C ASP A 108 0.71 1.96 14.16
N LEU A 109 0.31 2.59 15.26
CA LEU A 109 1.17 3.47 16.06
C LEU A 109 1.59 2.85 17.40
N THR A 110 1.27 1.57 17.63
CA THR A 110 1.65 0.87 18.86
C THR A 110 3.17 0.90 19.04
N GLY A 111 3.62 1.44 20.17
CA GLY A 111 5.05 1.51 20.52
C GLY A 111 5.83 2.66 19.89
N LEU A 112 5.16 3.57 19.18
CA LEU A 112 5.69 4.87 18.74
C LEU A 112 5.33 5.99 19.71
#